data_AF-A0A7M4D3W2-F1
#
_entry.id   AF-A0A7M4D3W2-F1
#
_cell.length_a   1.000
_cell.length_b   1.000
_cell.length_c   1.000
_cell.angle_alpha   90.00
_cell.angle_beta   90.00
_cell.angle_gamma   90.00
#
_symmetry.space_group_name_H-M   'P 1'
#
loop_
_entity.id
_entity.type
_entity.pdbx_description
1 polymer ?
#
loop_
_entity_poly.entity_id
_entity_poly.type
_entity_poly.pdbx_seq_one_letter_code
_entity_poly.pdbx_strand_id
1 'polypeptide(L)'
;MDIFRQIEILRRLNKLIEKESTGKPSTLSNQLGISRSQLYRMIELLKDYGVPIMYSRVLETFYYSKAFRLKIELKLEDLSRKELKDFNGGEVISRKFFPSNFWDKNQLILGLID
;
A
#
# COMPACT_ATOMS: atom_id res chain seq x y z
N MET A 1 9.29 8.14 -7.58
CA MET A 1 9.05 7.27 -6.41
C MET A 1 8.79 5.87 -6.94
N ASP A 2 9.30 4.82 -6.31
CA ASP A 2 9.05 3.43 -6.73
C ASP A 2 7.56 3.04 -6.60
N ILE A 3 7.08 2.13 -7.46
CA ILE A 3 5.67 1.74 -7.55
C ILE A 3 5.20 0.99 -6.30
N PHE A 4 6.05 0.13 -5.71
CA PHE A 4 5.68 -0.62 -4.50
C PHE A 4 5.46 0.33 -3.32
N ARG A 5 6.34 1.33 -3.18
CA ARG A 5 6.18 2.38 -2.16
C ARG A 5 4.89 3.19 -2.35
N GLN A 6 4.53 3.52 -3.59
CA GLN A 6 3.27 4.23 -3.85
C GLN A 6 2.04 3.42 -3.44
N ILE A 7 2.05 2.11 -3.71
CA ILE A 7 0.97 1.20 -3.32
C ILE A 7 0.86 1.10 -1.79
N GLU A 8 2.00 1.02 -1.08
CA GLU A 8 2.00 1.02 0.39
C GLU A 8 1.43 2.33 0.97
N ILE A 9 1.86 3.46 0.43
CA ILE A 9 1.35 4.77 0.83
C ILE A 9 -0.15 4.87 0.58
N LEU A 10 -0.64 4.40 -0.58
CA LEU A 10 -2.07 4.37 -0.90
C LEU A 10 -2.86 3.51 0.09
N ARG A 11 -2.34 2.33 0.48
CA ARG A 11 -2.98 1.48 1.51
C ARG A 11 -3.06 2.17 2.87
N ARG A 12 -1.99 2.85 3.27
CA ARG A 12 -1.94 3.61 4.54
C ARG A 12 -2.91 4.80 4.50
N LEU A 13 -2.92 5.55 3.40
CA LEU A 13 -3.87 6.65 3.18
C LEU A 13 -5.32 6.14 3.30
N ASN A 14 -5.68 5.08 2.58
CA ASN A 14 -7.00 4.48 2.63
C ASN A 14 -7.44 4.16 4.07
N LYS A 15 -6.59 3.44 4.81
CA LYS A 15 -6.88 3.05 6.21
C LYS A 15 -7.09 4.26 7.13
N LEU A 16 -6.42 5.38 6.88
CA LEU A 16 -6.59 6.60 7.67
C LEU A 16 -7.86 7.36 7.30
N ILE A 17 -8.23 7.39 6.02
CA ILE A 17 -9.50 7.97 5.55
C ILE A 17 -10.70 7.16 6.06
N GLU A 18 -10.63 5.83 6.01
CA GLU A 18 -11.67 4.93 6.55
C GLU A 18 -11.93 5.15 8.06
N LYS A 19 -10.88 5.55 8.79
CA LYS A 19 -10.95 5.86 10.23
C LYS A 19 -11.21 7.32 10.53
N GLU A 20 -11.27 8.16 9.49
CA GLU A 20 -11.34 9.63 9.61
C GLU A 20 -10.25 10.18 10.55
N SER A 21 -9.06 9.55 10.55
CA SER A 21 -7.97 9.86 11.48
C SER A 21 -6.74 10.42 10.76
N THR A 22 -6.94 11.21 9.70
CA THR A 22 -5.83 11.71 8.90
C THR A 22 -5.13 12.93 9.50
N GLY A 23 -5.86 13.72 10.29
CA GLY A 23 -5.41 15.06 10.70
C GLY A 23 -5.25 16.02 9.53
N LYS A 24 -4.61 17.17 9.79
CA LYS A 24 -4.27 18.17 8.78
C LYS A 24 -3.46 17.58 7.63
N PRO A 25 -3.58 18.10 6.40
CA PRO A 25 -2.80 17.63 5.26
C PRO A 25 -1.28 17.62 5.49
N SER A 26 -0.75 18.55 6.30
CA SER A 26 0.66 18.55 6.72
C SER A 26 1.02 17.38 7.62
N THR A 27 0.17 17.06 8.59
CA THR A 27 0.36 15.93 9.50
C THR A 27 0.25 14.62 8.74
N LEU A 28 -0.76 14.49 7.88
CA LEU A 28 -0.96 13.32 7.02
C LEU A 28 0.24 13.10 6.09
N SER A 29 0.73 14.14 5.41
CA SER A 29 1.87 13.99 4.50
C SER A 29 3.13 13.54 5.23
N ASN A 30 3.38 14.09 6.43
CA ASN A 30 4.50 13.69 7.28
C ASN A 30 4.34 12.24 7.75
N GLN A 31 3.15 11.85 8.19
CA GLN A 31 2.85 10.48 8.60
C GLN A 31 3.04 9.47 7.45
N LEU A 32 2.69 9.85 6.23
CA LEU A 32 2.89 9.03 5.02
C LEU A 32 4.33 9.10 4.46
N GLY A 33 5.19 9.98 4.99
CA GLY A 33 6.56 10.16 4.51
C GLY A 33 6.63 10.71 3.08
N ILE A 34 5.73 11.62 2.72
CA ILE A 34 5.63 12.28 1.42
C ILE A 34 5.50 13.79 1.57
N SER A 35 5.71 14.54 0.49
CA SER A 35 5.44 15.98 0.49
C SER A 35 3.94 16.27 0.47
N ARG A 36 3.54 17.44 0.97
CA ARG A 36 2.14 17.90 0.88
C ARG A 36 1.63 17.95 -0.56
N SER A 37 2.45 18.39 -1.51
CA SER A 37 2.04 18.43 -2.92
C SER A 37 1.82 17.03 -3.49
N GLN A 38 2.61 16.03 -3.09
CA GLN A 38 2.41 14.65 -3.50
C GLN A 38 1.12 14.06 -2.92
N LEU A 39 0.81 14.34 -1.65
CA LEU A 39 -0.45 13.96 -1.03
C LEU A 39 -1.64 14.47 -1.86
N TYR A 40 -1.66 15.77 -2.20
CA TYR A 40 -2.75 16.34 -2.99
C TYR A 40 -2.84 15.74 -4.39
N ARG A 41 -1.71 15.55 -5.10
CA ARG A 41 -1.72 14.87 -6.41
C ARG A 41 -2.33 13.47 -6.32
N MET A 42 -2.03 12.74 -5.26
CA MET A 42 -2.57 11.39 -5.05
C MET A 42 -4.05 11.40 -4.70
N ILE A 43 -4.52 12.39 -3.92
CA ILE A 43 -5.94 12.56 -3.63
C ILE A 43 -6.72 12.95 -4.88
N GLU A 44 -6.22 13.89 -5.67
CA GLU A 44 -6.87 14.27 -6.94
C GLU A 44 -6.91 13.09 -7.91
N LEU A 45 -5.82 12.34 -8.04
CA LEU A 45 -5.81 11.10 -8.83
C LEU A 45 -6.92 10.13 -8.39
N LEU A 46 -7.07 9.89 -7.08
CA LEU A 46 -8.12 9.02 -6.56
C LEU A 46 -9.52 9.55 -6.86
N LYS A 47 -9.73 10.88 -6.77
CA LYS A 47 -10.99 11.51 -7.15
C LYS A 47 -11.30 11.35 -8.64
N ASP A 48 -10.28 11.45 -9.51
CA ASP A 48 -10.43 11.21 -10.95
C ASP A 48 -10.88 9.78 -11.26
N TYR A 49 -10.47 8.81 -10.43
CA TYR A 49 -10.97 7.42 -10.47
C TYR A 49 -12.33 7.21 -9.76
N GLY A 50 -13.02 8.29 -9.40
CA GLY A 50 -14.35 8.24 -8.79
C GLY A 50 -14.37 7.91 -7.30
N VAL A 51 -13.22 7.95 -6.62
CA VAL A 51 -13.16 7.76 -5.16
C VAL A 51 -13.70 9.03 -4.47
N PRO A 52 -14.76 8.93 -3.65
CA PRO A 52 -15.47 10.09 -3.11
C PRO A 52 -14.77 10.70 -1.88
N ILE A 53 -13.53 11.20 -2.03
CA ILE A 53 -12.74 11.77 -0.94
C ILE A 53 -13.05 13.26 -0.76
N MET A 54 -13.40 13.66 0.46
CA MET A 54 -13.54 15.06 0.86
C MET A 54 -12.68 15.38 2.08
N TYR A 55 -12.40 16.67 2.31
CA TYR A 55 -11.69 17.15 3.50
C TYR A 55 -12.63 17.99 4.37
N SER A 56 -12.75 17.65 5.64
CA SER A 56 -13.44 18.46 6.64
C SER A 56 -12.44 19.35 7.34
N ARG A 57 -12.63 20.67 7.24
CA ARG A 57 -11.82 21.66 7.96
C ARG A 57 -12.12 21.69 9.46
N VAL A 58 -13.35 21.37 9.85
CA VAL A 58 -13.79 21.38 11.26
C VAL A 58 -13.25 20.17 12.00
N LEU A 59 -13.35 18.99 11.39
CA LEU A 59 -12.82 17.73 11.95
C LEU A 59 -11.34 17.51 11.62
N GLU A 60 -10.77 18.41 10.81
CA GLU A 60 -9.41 18.34 10.29
C GLU A 60 -9.05 16.96 9.72
N THR A 61 -9.92 16.37 8.91
CA THR A 61 -9.71 15.01 8.41
C THR A 61 -10.24 14.79 7.00
N PHE A 62 -9.61 13.88 6.26
CA PHE A 62 -10.14 13.35 5.02
C PHE A 62 -11.07 12.18 5.31
N TYR A 63 -12.20 12.14 4.59
CA TYR A 63 -13.26 11.15 4.78
C TYR A 63 -13.90 10.79 3.44
N TYR A 64 -14.66 9.69 3.41
CA TYR A 64 -15.49 9.33 2.26
C TYR A 64 -16.85 10.00 2.35
N SER A 65 -17.24 10.77 1.33
CA SER A 65 -18.51 11.50 1.33
C SER A 65 -19.76 10.63 1.14
N LYS A 66 -19.57 9.36 0.80
CA LYS A 66 -20.62 8.33 0.71
C LYS A 66 -20.05 6.99 1.19
N ALA A 67 -20.92 6.03 1.49
CA ALA A 67 -20.51 4.67 1.79
C ALA A 67 -19.64 4.12 0.66
N PHE A 68 -18.35 3.95 0.95
CA PHE A 68 -17.34 3.60 -0.04
C PHE A 68 -16.25 2.75 0.62
N ARG A 69 -15.70 1.81 -0.14
CA ARG A 69 -14.58 0.96 0.30
C ARG A 69 -13.60 0.81 -0.85
N LEU A 70 -12.38 1.31 -0.68
CA LEU A 70 -11.30 1.13 -1.65
C LEU A 70 -10.50 -0.12 -1.29
N LYS A 71 -10.46 -1.12 -2.19
CA LYS A 71 -9.67 -2.33 -2.03
C LYS A 71 -8.44 -2.27 -2.93
N ILE A 72 -7.24 -2.33 -2.34
CA ILE A 72 -5.96 -2.24 -3.08
C ILE A 72 -5.20 -3.57 -2.96
N GLU A 73 -5.31 -4.40 -3.99
CA GLU A 73 -4.59 -5.67 -4.10
C GLU A 73 -3.48 -5.58 -5.15
N LEU A 74 -2.28 -6.02 -4.79
CA LEU A 74 -1.18 -6.24 -5.72
C LEU A 74 -0.76 -7.70 -5.53
N LYS A 75 -0.83 -8.48 -6.60
CA LYS A 75 -0.45 -9.89 -6.61
C LYS A 75 0.68 -10.07 -7.60
N LEU A 76 1.77 -10.67 -7.15
CA LEU A 76 2.86 -11.13 -7.99
C LEU A 76 2.80 -12.64 -7.97
N GLU A 77 2.52 -13.22 -9.13
CA GLU A 77 2.46 -14.66 -9.29
C GLU A 77 3.58 -15.06 -10.25
N ASP A 78 4.49 -15.90 -9.77
CA ASP A 78 5.44 -16.55 -10.65
C ASP A 78 4.68 -17.67 -11.38
N LEU A 79 4.40 -17.42 -12.66
CA LEU A 79 3.70 -18.37 -13.52
C LEU A 79 4.62 -19.54 -13.94
N SER A 80 5.88 -19.56 -13.53
CA SER A 80 6.79 -20.66 -13.88
C SER A 80 6.39 -21.97 -13.16
N ARG A 81 5.87 -22.90 -13.98
CA ARG A 81 5.54 -24.31 -13.68
C ARG A 81 4.26 -24.61 -12.88
N LYS A 82 3.22 -23.78 -12.96
CA LYS A 82 1.89 -24.12 -12.39
C LYS A 82 0.69 -24.12 -13.35
N GLU A 83 0.94 -24.19 -14.65
CA GLU A 83 -0.05 -24.72 -15.63
C GLU A 83 0.30 -26.16 -16.08
N LEU A 84 1.03 -26.91 -15.25
CA LEU A 84 1.13 -28.37 -15.35
C LEU A 84 0.88 -28.97 -13.98
N LYS A 85 -0.41 -29.12 -13.63
CA LYS A 85 -0.95 -30.28 -12.91
C LYS A 85 -2.47 -30.14 -12.83
N ASP A 86 -3.09 -30.68 -13.86
CA ASP A 86 -4.16 -31.67 -13.80
C ASP A 86 -5.02 -31.68 -12.54
N PHE A 87 -6.32 -31.54 -12.80
CA PHE A 87 -7.41 -32.15 -12.06
C PHE A 87 -6.97 -33.40 -11.28
N ASN A 88 -7.04 -33.37 -9.94
CA ASN A 88 -7.67 -34.38 -9.08
C ASN A 88 -7.34 -34.20 -7.58
N GLY A 89 -8.42 -34.09 -6.79
CA GLY A 89 -8.61 -34.37 -5.36
C GLY A 89 -7.46 -34.46 -4.35
N GLY A 90 -7.57 -33.67 -3.27
CA GLY A 90 -6.99 -33.98 -1.96
C GLY A 90 -6.06 -32.90 -1.39
N GLU A 91 -6.34 -32.45 -0.18
CA GLU A 91 -5.55 -31.48 0.60
C GLU A 91 -4.27 -32.13 1.19
N VAL A 92 -3.23 -31.29 1.45
CA VAL A 92 -2.28 -31.31 2.61
C VAL A 92 -0.77 -31.10 2.29
N ILE A 93 -0.32 -29.86 2.58
CA ILE A 93 0.85 -29.39 3.38
C ILE A 93 2.34 -29.61 2.94
N SER A 94 3.03 -28.46 2.90
CA SER A 94 4.46 -28.15 3.14
C SER A 94 5.53 -28.58 2.12
N ARG A 95 6.34 -27.62 1.64
CA ARG A 95 7.75 -27.38 2.06
C ARG A 95 8.38 -26.26 1.21
N LYS A 96 8.91 -25.25 1.90
CA LYS A 96 10.14 -24.48 1.59
C LYS A 96 10.59 -24.43 0.12
N PHE A 97 10.35 -23.31 -0.57
CA PHE A 97 11.22 -22.85 -1.66
C PHE A 97 11.16 -21.33 -1.74
N PHE A 98 11.91 -20.66 -0.86
CA PHE A 98 12.39 -19.31 -1.12
C PHE A 98 13.70 -19.48 -1.91
N PRO A 99 13.79 -19.11 -3.19
CA PRO A 99 15.08 -19.04 -3.87
C PRO A 99 15.90 -17.89 -3.27
N SER A 100 17.15 -18.20 -2.94
CA SER A 100 18.05 -17.52 -2.02
C SER A 100 18.61 -16.18 -2.47
N ASN A 101 18.22 -15.62 -3.62
CA ASN A 101 19.01 -14.56 -4.28
C ASN A 101 18.21 -13.27 -4.62
N PHE A 102 17.20 -12.90 -3.84
CA PHE A 102 16.45 -11.65 -4.07
C PHE A 102 16.86 -10.49 -3.12
N TRP A 103 17.69 -10.76 -2.11
CA TRP A 103 18.12 -9.78 -1.10
C TRP A 103 19.52 -9.19 -1.37
N ASP A 104 19.91 -9.01 -2.63
CA ASP A 104 21.17 -8.31 -2.92
C ASP A 104 20.91 -6.87 -3.35
N LYS A 105 20.59 -6.04 -2.34
CA LYS A 105 20.87 -4.59 -2.35
C LYS A 105 20.80 -4.06 -0.91
N ASN A 106 21.97 -3.72 -0.39
CA ASN A 106 22.27 -3.02 0.87
C ASN A 106 22.73 -3.90 2.05
N GLN A 107 23.81 -4.66 1.84
CA GLN A 107 24.88 -4.72 2.83
C GLN A 107 25.83 -3.56 2.52
N LEU A 108 26.01 -2.64 3.48
CA LEU A 108 27.13 -1.69 3.70
C LEU A 108 26.63 -0.37 4.33
N ILE A 109 26.09 -0.44 5.54
CA ILE A 109 26.56 0.39 6.67
C ILE A 109 26.55 -0.54 7.90
N LEU A 110 27.72 -1.09 8.20
CA LEU A 110 28.07 -1.79 9.44
C LEU A 110 27.78 -0.85 10.63
N GLY A 111 27.11 -1.32 11.69
CA GLY A 111 27.77 -1.92 12.86
C GLY A 111 27.96 -0.83 13.93
N LEU A 112 27.08 -0.77 14.93
CA LEU A 112 27.35 -1.29 16.29
C LEU A 112 28.65 -0.74 16.90
N ILE A 113 28.49 0.19 17.84
CA ILE A 113 29.21 0.27 19.12
C ILE A 113 28.05 0.23 20.11
N ASP A 114 27.79 -0.84 20.86
CA ASP A 114 28.67 -1.51 21.83
C ASP A 114 29.10 -2.95 21.50
#